data_AF-A0A0F0L1W2-F1
#
_entry.id   AF-A0A0F0L1W2-F1
#
_cell.length_a   1.000
_cell.length_b   1.000
_cell.length_c   1.000
_cell.angle_alpha   90.00
_cell.angle_beta   90.00
_cell.angle_gamma   90.00
#
_symmetry.space_group_name_H-M   'P 1'
#
loop_
_entity.id
_entity.type
_entity.pdbx_description
1 polymer ?
#
loop_
_entity_poly.entity_id
_entity_poly.type
_entity_poly.pdbx_seq_one_letter_code
_entity_poly.pdbx_strand_id
1 'polypeptide(L)' 'MIGMRSVWIVFDDEETMSVLGVFDTEDEAENYAGELFGIVPQGAKYAEYSVPWRLTDRSTAIII' A
#
# COMPACT_ATOMS: atom_id res chain seq x y z
N MET A 1 -16.40 12.68 13.40
CA MET A 1 -16.37 11.36 12.71
C MET A 1 -14.93 11.15 12.26
N ILE A 2 -14.22 10.23 12.90
CA ILE A 2 -12.86 9.87 12.46
C ILE A 2 -13.07 9.10 11.15
N GLY A 3 -12.88 9.78 10.02
CA GLY A 3 -13.01 9.15 8.71
C GLY A 3 -11.98 8.03 8.63
N MET A 4 -12.45 6.78 8.49
CA MET A 4 -11.57 5.65 8.21
C MET A 4 -10.84 5.97 6.91
N ARG A 5 -9.53 6.21 6.98
CA ARG A 5 -8.70 6.35 5.79
C ARG A 5 -8.39 4.95 5.30
N SER A 6 -8.59 4.70 4.03
CA SER A 6 -8.12 3.50 3.35
C SER A 6 -6.80 3.80 2.65
N VAL A 7 -5.97 2.77 2.47
CA VAL A 7 -4.77 2.80 1.61
C VAL A 7 -4.84 1.62 0.65
N TRP A 8 -4.17 1.76 -0.49
CA TRP A 8 -4.05 0.70 -1.48
C TRP A 8 -2.66 0.10 -1.41
N ILE A 9 -2.58 -1.21 -1.20
CA ILE A 9 -1.30 -1.91 -1.08
C ILE A 9 -1.09 -2.74 -2.33
N VAL A 10 0.05 -2.53 -2.99
CA VAL A 10 0.53 -3.35 -4.10
C VAL A 10 1.48 -4.41 -3.54
N PHE A 11 1.25 -5.67 -3.86
CA PHE A 11 2.01 -6.80 -3.34
C PHE A 11 2.26 -7.87 -4.39
N ASP A 12 3.34 -8.62 -4.20
CA ASP A 12 3.60 -9.87 -4.90
C ASP A 12 2.95 -11.04 -4.12
N ASP A 13 2.37 -12.00 -4.83
CA ASP A 13 1.71 -13.19 -4.27
C ASP A 13 2.58 -14.45 -4.36
N GLU A 14 3.89 -14.30 -4.64
CA GLU A 14 4.85 -15.38 -4.41
C GLU A 14 4.96 -15.75 -2.92
N GLU A 15 5.47 -16.95 -2.63
CA GLU A 15 5.40 -17.70 -1.34
C GLU A 15 5.56 -16.89 -0.05
N THR A 16 6.21 -15.73 -0.12
CA THR A 16 6.19 -14.69 0.91
C THR A 16 5.57 -13.43 0.33
N MET A 17 4.26 -13.21 0.59
CA MET A 17 3.56 -11.98 0.21
C MET A 17 4.42 -10.76 0.55
N SER A 18 4.95 -10.11 -0.47
CA SER A 18 5.91 -9.02 -0.32
C SER A 18 5.24 -7.72 -0.73
N VAL A 19 5.17 -6.76 0.20
CA VAL A 19 4.63 -5.43 -0.09
C VAL A 19 5.60 -4.69 -1.01
N LEU A 20 5.12 -4.31 -2.18
CA LEU A 20 5.87 -3.58 -3.20
C LEU A 20 5.65 -2.07 -3.10
N GLY A 21 4.44 -1.66 -2.70
CA GLY A 21 4.08 -0.25 -2.54
C GLY A 21 2.80 -0.03 -1.75
N VAL A 22 2.66 1.18 -1.20
CA VAL A 22 1.45 1.63 -0.48
C VAL A 22 1.07 3.01 -1.00
N PHE A 23 -0.20 3.17 -1.38
CA PHE A 23 -0.72 4.34 -2.08
C PHE A 23 -1.99 4.86 -1.40
N ASP A 24 -2.30 6.14 -1.61
CA ASP A 24 -3.49 6.77 -1.05
C ASP A 24 -4.72 6.62 -1.96
N THR A 25 -4.53 6.32 -3.25
CA THR A 25 -5.60 6.16 -4.25
C THR A 25 -5.47 4.84 -5.01
N GLU A 26 -6.60 4.37 -5.54
CA GLU A 26 -6.65 3.17 -6.37
C GLU A 26 -5.88 3.36 -7.68
N ASP A 27 -6.08 4.50 -8.35
CA ASP A 27 -5.43 4.83 -9.62
C ASP A 27 -3.89 4.79 -9.52
N GLU A 28 -3.31 5.23 -8.41
CA GLU A 28 -1.86 5.16 -8.18
C GLU A 28 -1.39 3.71 -8.02
N ALA A 29 -2.12 2.91 -7.26
CA ALA A 29 -1.80 1.50 -7.04
C ALA A 29 -1.95 0.67 -8.32
N GLU A 30 -2.99 0.91 -9.11
CA GLU A 30 -3.22 0.23 -10.39
C GLU A 30 -2.12 0.57 -11.40
N ASN A 31 -1.79 1.86 -11.56
CA ASN A 31 -0.71 2.28 -12.47
C ASN A 31 0.61 1.62 -12.07
N TYR A 32 0.95 1.63 -10.78
CA TYR A 32 2.18 1.02 -10.28
C TYR A 32 2.20 -0.52 -10.49
N ALA A 33 1.07 -1.20 -10.24
CA ALA A 33 0.96 -2.64 -10.49
C ALA A 33 1.12 -2.97 -11.99
N GLY A 34 0.60 -2.11 -12.86
CA GLY A 34 0.77 -2.21 -14.31
C GLY A 34 2.22 -2.02 -14.78
N GLU A 35 2.97 -1.10 -14.18
CA GLU A 35 4.41 -0.92 -14.46
C GLU A 35 5.26 -2.12 -14.05
N LEU A 36 4.82 -2.87 -13.05
CA LEU A 36 5.47 -4.10 -12.58
C LEU A 36 5.17 -5.32 -13.46
N PHE A 37 4.30 -5.17 -14.47
CA PHE A 37 3.98 -6.24 -15.41
C PHE A 37 5.23 -6.67 -16.19
N GLY A 38 5.62 -7.93 -16.04
CA GLY A 38 6.84 -8.50 -16.65
C GLY A 38 8.12 -8.32 -15.82
N ILE A 39 8.08 -7.55 -14.73
CA ILE A 39 9.13 -7.50 -13.69
C ILE A 39 8.81 -8.55 -12.61
N VAL A 40 7.55 -8.58 -12.18
CA VAL A 40 7.03 -9.57 -11.23
C VAL A 40 6.52 -10.78 -12.02
N PRO A 41 7.00 -12.01 -11.75
CA PRO A 41 6.68 -13.20 -12.55
C PRO A 41 5.17 -13.49 -12.65
N GLN A 42 4.42 -13.23 -11.57
CA GLN A 42 2.98 -13.49 -11.50
C GLN A 42 2.12 -12.24 -11.71
N GLY A 43 2.76 -11.09 -11.96
CA GLY A 43 2.11 -9.78 -11.94
C GLY A 43 1.86 -9.30 -10.51
N ALA A 44 2.06 -8.00 -10.30
CA ALA A 44 1.75 -7.38 -9.02
C ALA A 44 0.22 -7.27 -8.83
N LYS A 45 -0.26 -7.58 -7.62
CA LYS A 45 -1.67 -7.43 -7.23
C LYS A 45 -1.83 -6.19 -6.38
N TYR A 46 -3.03 -5.62 -6.33
CA TYR A 46 -3.35 -4.51 -5.45
C TYR A 46 -4.69 -4.72 -4.74
N ALA A 47 -4.80 -4.24 -3.51
CA ALA A 47 -6.03 -4.30 -2.73
C ALA A 47 -6.17 -3.12 -1.77
N GLU A 48 -7.42 -2.75 -1.48
CA GLU A 48 -7.76 -1.74 -0.49
C GLU A 48 -7.65 -2.31 0.93
N TYR A 49 -6.96 -1.57 1.80
CA TYR A 49 -6.85 -1.86 3.22
C TYR A 49 -7.33 -0.66 4.02
N SER A 50 -8.34 -0.87 4.86
CA SER A 50 -8.73 0.12 5.85
C SER A 50 -7.62 0.28 6.89
N VAL A 51 -7.17 1.51 7.12
CA VAL A 51 -6.25 1.88 8.21
C VAL A 51 -6.97 2.79 9.20
N PRO A 52 -7.70 2.22 10.17
CA PRO A 52 -8.45 3.00 11.17
C PRO A 52 -7.56 3.88 12.05
N TRP A 53 -6.26 3.58 12.12
CA TRP A 53 -5.32 4.14 13.08
C TRP A 53 -4.10 4.77 12.40
N ARG A 54 -4.24 5.58 11.34
CA ARG A 54 -3.07 6.29 10.77
C ARG A 54 -2.27 7.01 11.89
N LEU A 55 -1.25 6.32 12.40
CA LEU A 55 -0.18 6.76 13.30
C LEU A 55 0.81 7.66 12.54
N THR A 56 0.35 8.20 11.41
CA THR A 56 1.00 9.24 10.60
C THR A 56 0.45 10.62 10.97
N ASP A 57 -0.26 10.77 12.10
CA ASP A 57 -0.14 12.04 12.81
C ASP A 57 1.36 12.18 13.10
N ARG A 58 1.97 13.27 12.66
CA ARG A 58 3.42 13.56 12.69
C ARG A 58 3.94 13.74 14.12
N SER A 59 3.57 12.85 15.03
CA SER A 59 3.94 12.86 16.44
C SER A 59 4.72 11.59 16.77
N THR A 60 5.74 11.28 15.98
CA THR A 60 6.95 10.69 16.57
C THR A 60 7.88 11.85 16.89
N ALA A 61 7.60 12.56 17.97
CA ALA A 61 8.61 13.36 18.62
C ALA A 61 9.52 12.39 19.36
N ILE A 62 10.70 12.10 18.80
CA ILE A 62 11.79 11.55 19.60
C ILE A 62 12.22 12.69 20.51
N ILE A 63 11.72 12.69 21.75
CA ILE A 63 12.25 13.55 22.80
C ILE A 63 13.54 12.86 23.26
N ILE A 64 14.67 13.34 22.78
CA ILE A 64 16.01 13.04 23.32
C ILE A 64 16.33 14.03 24.42
#